data_AF-A0A5C7VGF6-F1
#
_entry.id   AF-A0A5C7VGF6-F1
#
_cell.length_a   1.000
_cell.length_b   1.000
_cell.length_c   1.000
_cell.angle_alpha   90.00
_cell.angle_beta   90.00
_cell.angle_gamma   90.00
#
_symmetry.space_group_name_H-M   'P 1'
#
loop_
_entity.id
_entity.type
_entity.pdbx_description
1 polymer ?
#
loop_
_entity_poly.entity_id
_entity_poly.type
_entity_poly.pdbx_seq_one_letter_code
_entity_poly.pdbx_strand_id
1 'polypeptide(L)' 'FWSYAKRRLAQFNGVPSRTFYLHLKETEFRFNHRHQNLHKALLSLLRNNPL' A
#
# COMPACT_ATOMS: atom_id res chain seq x y z
N PHE A 1 -10.67 0.07 6.74
CA PHE A 1 -9.28 0.42 6.43
C PHE A 1 -8.36 0.29 7.66
N TRP A 2 -8.54 1.06 8.73
CA TRP A 2 -7.60 1.13 9.87
C TRP A 2 -7.30 -0.20 10.57
N SER A 3 -8.29 -1.09 10.76
CA SER A 3 -8.06 -2.43 11.32
C SER A 3 -7.15 -3.29 10.44
N TYR A 4 -7.26 -3.17 9.12
CA TYR A 4 -6.37 -3.83 8.16
C TYR A 4 -4.96 -3.22 8.21
N ALA A 5 -4.87 -1.90 8.23
CA ALA A 5 -3.60 -1.19 8.31
C ALA A 5 -2.81 -1.56 9.56
N LYS A 6 -3.47 -1.60 10.73
CA LYS A 6 -2.86 -2.02 12.00
C LYS A 6 -2.25 -3.43 11.91
N ARG A 7 -3.01 -4.40 11.38
CA ARG A 7 -2.54 -5.79 11.20
C ARG A 7 -1.37 -5.90 10.23
N ARG A 8 -1.35 -5.09 9.17
CA ARG A 8 -0.28 -5.09 8.17
C ARG A 8 0.99 -4.46 8.75
N LEU A 9 0.86 -3.28 9.37
CA LEU A 9 1.99 -2.55 9.94
C LEU A 9 2.64 -3.30 11.11
N ALA A 10 1.87 -4.07 11.88
CA ALA A 10 2.39 -4.93 12.96
C ALA A 10 3.38 -6.01 12.47
N GLN A 11 3.35 -6.42 11.20
CA GLN A 11 4.26 -7.43 10.66
C GLN A 11 5.70 -6.92 10.46
N PHE A 12 5.90 -5.59 10.45
CA PHE A 12 7.22 -5.00 10.21
C PHE A 12 8.07 -4.85 11.48
N ASN A 13 7.57 -5.28 12.65
CA ASN A 13 8.24 -5.10 13.96
C ASN A 13 8.65 -3.64 14.22
N GLY A 14 7.81 -2.70 13.78
CA GLY A 14 8.08 -1.26 13.82
C GLY A 14 8.33 -0.68 12.43
N VAL A 15 7.87 0.55 12.23
CA VAL A 15 8.05 1.28 10.97
C VAL A 15 8.75 2.60 11.30
N PRO A 16 9.89 2.92 10.67
CA PRO A 16 10.55 4.20 10.90
C PRO A 16 9.60 5.37 10.63
N SER A 17 9.56 6.37 11.52
CA SER A 17 8.64 7.51 11.41
C SER A 17 8.75 8.24 10.07
N ARG A 18 9.97 8.32 9.52
CA ARG A 18 10.26 8.93 8.22
C ARG A 18 9.64 8.21 7.02
N THR A 19 9.45 6.88 7.09
CA THR A 19 8.85 6.10 6.00
C THR A 19 7.41 5.65 6.30
N PHE A 20 6.89 5.98 7.48
CA PHE A 20 5.55 5.61 7.90
C PHE A 20 4.47 6.04 6.90
N TYR A 21 4.58 7.28 6.39
CA TYR A 21 3.66 7.79 5.37
C TYR A 21 3.64 6.91 4.10
N LEU A 22 4.81 6.45 3.63
CA LEU A 22 4.90 5.58 2.45
C LEU A 22 4.20 4.24 2.71
N HIS A 23 4.41 3.65 3.88
CA HIS A 23 3.75 2.39 4.24
C HIS A 23 2.24 2.56 4.41
N LEU A 24 1.79 3.71 4.91
CA LEU A 24 0.37 4.01 5.01
C LEU A 24 -0.27 4.14 3.62
N LYS A 25 0.39 4.84 2.68
CA LYS A 25 -0.06 4.97 1.29
C LYS A 25 -0.07 3.65 0.53
N GLU A 26 0.96 2.82 0.70
CA GLU A 26 0.96 1.48 0.12
C GLU A 26 -0.18 0.62 0.69
N THR A 27 -0.45 0.73 2.00
CA THR A 27 -1.57 0.01 2.64
C THR A 27 -2.92 0.49 2.12
N GLU A 28 -3.09 1.80 1.94
CA GLU A 28 -4.27 2.41 1.31
C GLU A 28 -4.48 1.83 -0.09
N PHE A 29 -3.43 1.82 -0.92
CA PHE A 29 -3.48 1.25 -2.26
C PHE A 29 -3.91 -0.22 -2.25
N ARG A 30 -3.30 -1.05 -1.38
CA ARG A 30 -3.65 -2.46 -1.23
C ARG A 30 -5.09 -2.68 -0.75
N PHE A 31 -5.56 -1.86 0.20
CA PHE A 31 -6.93 -1.98 0.71
C PHE A 31 -7.96 -1.64 -0.38
N ASN A 32 -7.71 -0.60 -1.16
CA ASN A 32 -8.58 -0.18 -2.25
C ASN A 32 -8.60 -1.19 -3.41
N HIS A 33 -7.48 -1.90 -3.66
CA HIS A 33 -7.36 -2.89 -4.73
C HIS A 33 -7.45 -4.35 -4.23
N ARG A 34 -8.01 -4.59 -3.04
CA ARG A 34 -7.99 -5.92 -2.38
C ARG A 34 -8.70 -7.05 -3.14
N HIS A 35 -9.57 -6.71 -4.09
CA HIS A 35 -10.28 -7.68 -4.95
C HIS A 35 -9.77 -7.66 -6.39
N GLN A 36 -8.69 -6.93 -6.65
CA GLN A 36 -8.11 -6.76 -7.98
C GLN A 36 -6.74 -7.42 -8.05
N ASN A 37 -6.29 -7.69 -9.26
CA ASN A 37 -4.92 -8.12 -9.47
C ASN A 37 -3.98 -6.93 -9.29
N LEU A 38 -3.24 -6.92 -8.17
CA LEU A 38 -2.36 -5.82 -7.78
C LEU A 38 -1.30 -5.50 -8.85
N HIS A 39 -0.77 -6.52 -9.52
CA HIS A 39 0.22 -6.36 -10.58
C HIS A 39 -0.39 -5.63 -11.80
N LYS A 40 -1.61 -6.00 -12.21
CA LYS A 40 -2.32 -5.29 -13.28
C LYS A 40 -2.63 -3.84 -12.90
N ALA A 41 -3.04 -3.59 -11.65
CA ALA A 41 -3.32 -2.24 -11.15
C ALA A 41 -2.07 -1.36 -11.17
N LEU A 42 -0.93 -1.88 -10.68
CA LEU A 42 0.37 -1.18 -10.73
C LEU A 42 0.82 -0.88 -12.16
N LEU A 43 0.71 -1.86 -13.05
CA LEU A 43 1.10 -1.67 -14.45
C LEU A 43 0.24 -0.60 -15.13
N SER A 44 -1.07 -0.58 -14.85
CA SER A 44 -1.94 0.48 -15.37
C SER A 44 -1.56 1.85 -14.81
N LEU A 45 -1.22 1.94 -13.52
CA LEU A 45 -0.83 3.20 -12.90
C LEU A 45 0.48 3.75 -13.47
N LEU A 46 1.49 2.90 -13.67
CA LEU A 46 2.77 3.26 -14.28
C LEU A 46 2.65 3.65 -15.75
N ARG A 47 1.73 3.04 -16.50
CA ARG A 47 1.44 3.45 -17.89
C ARG A 47 0.80 4.83 -17.95
N ASN A 48 -0.09 5.14 -17.00
CA ASN A 48 -0.79 6.43 -16.95
C ASN A 48 0.09 7.54 -16.34
N ASN A 49 1.05 7.19 -15.49
CA ASN A 49 1.97 8.11 -14.83
C ASN A 49 3.40 7.56 -14.98
N PRO A 50 4.07 7.84 -16.11
CA PRO A 50 5.45 7.43 -16.31
C PRO A 50 6.35 8.10 -15.26
N LEU A 51 7.36 7.35 -14.80
CA LEU A 51 8.32 7.75 -13.77
C LEU A 51 9.35 8.76 -14.29
#